data_AF-A0A7X8KMQ5-F1
#
_entry.id   AF-A0A7X8KMQ5-F1
#
_cell.length_a   1.000
_cell.length_b   1.000
_cell.length_c   1.000
_cell.angle_alpha   90.00
_cell.angle_beta   90.00
_cell.angle_gamma   90.00
#
_symmetry.space_group_name_H-M   'P 1'
#
loop_
_entity.id
_entity.type
_entity.pdbx_description
1 polymer ?
#
loop_
_entity_poly.entity_id
_entity_poly.type
_entity_poly.pdbx_seq_one_letter_code
_entity_poly.pdbx_strand_id
1 'polypeptide(L)' 'MEAIWKINGVINGIVWGPWMLTLLVGTGVWFTLVLGFPQVRYFGLMIREVFGRLREKSSEEGSISSFAAMATALAA' A
#
# COMPACT_ATOMS: atom_id res chain seq x y z
N MET A 1 14.26 20.24 32.19
CA MET A 1 13.48 20.23 30.92
C MET A 1 14.33 19.96 29.68
N GLU A 2 15.59 20.38 29.60
CA GLU A 2 16.45 20.18 28.40
C GLU A 2 16.85 18.72 28.12
N ALA A 3 17.04 17.89 29.14
CA ALA A 3 17.41 16.48 28.97
C ALA A 3 16.31 15.65 28.28
N ILE A 4 15.04 15.96 28.56
CA ILE A 4 13.87 15.30 27.96
C ILE A 4 13.81 15.63 26.46
N TRP A 5 14.09 16.87 26.08
CA TRP A 5 14.16 17.28 24.67
C TRP A 5 15.31 16.60 23.91
N LYS A 6 16.49 16.48 24.53
CA LYS A 6 17.64 15.77 23.93
C LYS A 6 17.35 14.28 23.71
N ILE A 7 16.75 13.61 24.70
CA ILE A 7 16.39 12.20 24.60
C ILE A 7 15.31 11.99 23.52
N ASN A 8 14.31 12.86 23.46
CA ASN A 8 13.26 12.80 22.45
C ASN A 8 13.81 13.00 21.03
N GLY A 9 14.79 13.90 20.84
CA GLY A 9 15.45 14.10 19.55
C GLY A 9 16.21 12.85 19.06
N VAL A 10 16.93 12.17 19.96
CA VAL A 10 17.67 10.94 19.62
C VAL A 10 16.72 9.79 19.30
N ILE A 11 15.67 9.59 20.12
CA ILE A 11 14.69 8.53 19.89
C ILE A 11 13.92 8.76 18.60
N ASN A 12 13.49 9.99 18.33
CA ASN A 12 12.79 10.27 17.08
C ASN A 12 13.68 10.05 15.85
N GLY A 13 14.97 10.41 15.92
CA GLY A 13 15.91 10.17 14.83
C GLY A 13 16.13 8.67 14.52
N ILE A 14 16.09 7.81 15.53
CA ILE A 14 16.23 6.36 15.37
C ILE A 14 14.93 5.74 14.88
N VAL A 15 13.81 6.07 15.53
CA VAL A 15 12.50 5.46 15.23
C VAL A 15 11.97 5.94 13.89
N TRP A 16 11.90 7.26 13.67
CA TRP A 16 11.30 7.85 12.46
C TRP A 16 12.31 8.07 11.33
N GLY A 17 13.59 7.88 11.58
CA GLY A 17 14.64 8.01 10.57
C GLY A 17 14.83 6.73 9.75
N PRO A 18 16.08 6.28 9.57
CA PRO A 18 16.38 5.18 8.65
C PRO A 18 15.72 3.86 9.05
N TRP A 19 15.40 3.64 10.33
CA TRP A 19 14.88 2.36 10.81
C TRP A 19 13.42 2.11 10.41
N MET A 20 12.55 3.10 10.50
CA MET A 20 11.19 2.98 9.97
C MET A 20 11.21 2.76 8.45
N LEU A 21 12.05 3.51 7.72
CA LEU A 21 12.17 3.36 6.27
C LEU A 21 12.69 1.97 5.89
N THR A 22 13.70 1.45 6.59
CA THR A 22 14.22 0.10 6.37
C THR A 22 13.17 -0.96 6.66
N LEU A 23 12.38 -0.84 7.72
CA LEU A 23 11.31 -1.79 8.00
C LEU A 23 10.19 -1.71 6.95
N LEU A 24 9.80 -0.52 6.53
CA LEU A 24 8.77 -0.33 5.52
C LEU A 24 9.19 -0.91 4.15
N VAL A 25 10.36 -0.50 3.66
CA VAL A 25 10.91 -0.97 2.39
C VAL A 25 11.28 -2.45 2.47
N GLY A 26 11.91 -2.87 3.57
CA GLY A 26 12.31 -4.26 3.80
C GLY A 26 11.10 -5.20 3.81
N THR A 27 10.01 -4.81 4.47
CA THR A 27 8.75 -5.59 4.47
C THR A 27 8.13 -5.65 3.07
N GLY A 28 8.14 -4.53 2.33
CA GLY A 28 7.66 -4.49 0.94
C GLY A 28 8.47 -5.39 0.00
N VAL A 29 9.79 -5.34 0.09
CA VAL A 29 10.70 -6.18 -0.70
C VAL A 29 10.54 -7.65 -0.31
N TRP A 30 10.47 -7.96 0.98
CA TRP A 30 10.25 -9.32 1.48
C TRP A 30 8.97 -9.93 0.89
N PHE A 31 7.84 -9.23 0.98
CA PHE A 31 6.59 -9.70 0.37
C PHE A 31 6.69 -9.79 -1.15
N THR A 32 7.35 -8.86 -1.81
CA THR A 32 7.53 -8.91 -3.27
C THR A 32 8.29 -10.17 -3.70
N LEU A 33 9.33 -10.57 -2.96
CA LEU A 33 10.09 -11.78 -3.23
C LEU A 33 9.32 -13.06 -2.89
N VAL A 34 8.70 -13.14 -1.71
CA VAL A 34 7.95 -14.32 -1.26
C VAL A 34 6.74 -14.60 -2.15
N LEU A 35 6.02 -13.57 -2.58
CA LEU A 35 4.88 -13.71 -3.50
C LEU A 35 5.31 -13.85 -4.98
N GLY A 36 6.60 -13.79 -5.29
CA GLY A 36 7.15 -14.00 -6.63
C GLY A 36 6.80 -12.88 -7.61
N PHE A 37 7.03 -11.62 -7.23
CA PHE A 37 6.76 -10.41 -8.00
C PHE A 37 5.30 -10.28 -8.46
N PRO A 38 4.34 -10.26 -7.52
CA PRO A 38 2.91 -10.19 -7.85
C PRO A 38 2.56 -8.94 -8.65
N GLN A 39 3.29 -7.83 -8.44
CA GLN A 39 3.15 -6.57 -9.17
C GLN A 39 3.27 -6.75 -10.69
N VAL A 40 4.16 -7.63 -11.16
CA VAL A 40 4.37 -7.90 -12.59
C VAL A 40 3.50 -9.06 -13.06
N ARG A 41 3.43 -10.15 -12.26
CA ARG A 41 2.67 -11.36 -12.61
C ARG A 41 1.17 -11.07 -12.81
N TYR A 42 0.58 -10.24 -11.95
CA TYR A 42 -0.86 -9.98 -11.97
C TYR A 42 -1.24 -8.65 -12.64
N PHE A 43 -0.28 -7.84 -13.12
CA PHE A 43 -0.57 -6.53 -13.71
C PHE A 43 -1.60 -6.58 -14.84
N GLY A 44 -1.38 -7.46 -15.82
CA GLY A 44 -2.29 -7.61 -16.95
C GLY A 44 -3.67 -8.16 -16.54
N LEU A 45 -3.70 -9.06 -15.55
CA LEU A 45 -4.95 -9.62 -15.02
C LEU A 45 -5.73 -8.57 -14.23
N MET A 46 -5.06 -7.73 -13.44
CA MET A 46 -5.67 -6.61 -12.71
C MET A 46 -6.30 -5.59 -13.66
N ILE A 47 -5.59 -5.19 -14.73
CA ILE A 47 -6.15 -4.29 -15.74
C ILE A 47 -7.37 -4.94 -16.42
N ARG A 48 -7.26 -6.21 -16.81
CA ARG A 48 -8.38 -6.92 -17.45
C ARG A 48 -9.59 -7.03 -16.52
N GLU A 49 -9.39 -7.23 -15.22
CA GLU A 49 -10.46 -7.35 -14.25
C GLU A 49 -11.13 -5.99 -13.97
N VAL A 50 -10.33 -4.93 -13.78
CA VAL A 50 -10.83 -3.57 -13.56
C VAL A 50 -11.62 -3.08 -14.78
N PHE A 51 -11.11 -3.28 -16.00
CA PHE A 51 -11.79 -2.86 -17.22
C PHE A 51 -12.89 -3.84 -17.68
N GLY A 52 -12.76 -5.13 -17.38
CA GLY A 52 -13.75 -6.16 -17.69
C GLY A 52 -15.01 -6.05 -16.83
N ARG A 53 -14.84 -5.77 -15.53
CA ARG A 53 -15.96 -5.56 -14.58
C ARG A 53 -16.62 -4.19 -14.69
N LEU A 54 -16.10 -3.26 -15.50
CA LEU A 54 -16.87 -2.07 -15.91
C LEU A 54 -18.11 -2.47 -16.73
N ARG A 55 -18.09 -3.66 -17.36
CA ARG A 55 -19.17 -4.13 -18.24
C ARG A 55 -20.20 -5.00 -17.55
N GLU A 56 -19.85 -5.67 -16.45
CA GLU A 56 -20.78 -6.42 -15.60
C GLU A 56 -21.22 -5.57 -14.42
N LYS A 57 -22.48 -5.10 -14.46
CA LYS A 57 -23.16 -4.55 -13.28
C LYS A 57 -23.27 -5.68 -12.24
N SER A 58 -22.41 -5.69 -11.23
CA SER A 58 -22.63 -6.53 -10.05
C SER A 58 -23.89 -6.03 -9.34
N SER A 59 -24.96 -6.84 -9.42
CA SER A 59 -26.24 -6.59 -8.74
C SER A 59 -26.18 -6.84 -7.23
N GLU A 60 -25.08 -6.46 -6.56
CA GLU A 60 -24.96 -6.48 -5.10
C GLU A 60 -25.07 -5.06 -4.55
N GLU A 61 -26.21 -4.78 -3.90
CA GLU A 61 -26.53 -3.54 -3.22
C GLU A 61 -25.44 -3.18 -2.20
N GLY A 62 -24.68 -2.11 -2.48
CA GLY A 62 -23.61 -1.60 -1.62
C GLY A 62 -22.18 -1.82 -2.12
N SER A 63 -21.98 -2.56 -3.21
CA SER A 63 -20.66 -2.72 -3.83
C SER A 63 -20.37 -1.57 -4.82
N ILE A 64 -19.36 -0.75 -4.54
CA ILE A 64 -18.83 0.19 -5.55
C ILE A 64 -18.12 -0.62 -6.64
N SER A 65 -18.22 -0.19 -7.90
CA SER A 65 -17.48 -0.82 -9.01
C SER A 65 -15.99 -0.96 -8.65
N SER A 66 -15.34 -2.05 -9.08
CA SER A 66 -13.89 -2.25 -8.87
C SER A 66 -13.05 -1.04 -9.34
N PHE A 67 -13.52 -0.33 -10.37
CA PHE A 67 -12.92 0.92 -10.82
C PHE A 67 -13.15 2.09 -9.83
N ALA A 68 -14.35 2.22 -9.27
CA ALA A 68 -14.67 3.24 -8.29
C ALA A 68 -13.88 3.04 -6.99
N ALA A 69 -13.70 1.79 -6.53
CA ALA A 69 -12.85 1.46 -5.38
C ALA A 69 -11.38 1.88 -5.62
N MET A 70 -10.86 1.60 -6.82
CA MET A 70 -9.52 2.05 -7.22
C MET A 70 -9.42 3.58 -7.25
N ALA A 71 -10.41 4.27 -7.82
CA ALA A 71 -10.43 5.74 -7.88
C ALA A 71 -10.48 6.37 -6.48
N THR A 72 -11.25 5.81 -5.54
CA THR A 72 -11.27 6.28 -4.14
C THR A 72 -9.95 6.02 -3.42
N ALA A 73 -9.35 4.85 -3.60
CA ALA A 73 -8.06 4.52 -2.98
C ALA A 73 -6.92 5.40 -3.50
N LEU A 74 -6.99 5.88 -4.76
CA LEU A 74 -6.04 6.83 -5.35
C LEU A 74 -6.31 8.29 -4.97
N ALA A 75 -7.55 8.62 -4.62
CA ALA A 75 -7.97 9.98 -4.27
C ALA A 75 -7.69 10.33 -2.79
N ALA A 76 -7.56 9.31 -1.93
CA ALA A 76 -7.16 9.45 -0.53
C ALA A 76 -5.63 9.66 -0.41
#